data_AF-A0A8H6SBT3-F1
#
_entry.id   AF-A0A8H6SBT3-F1
#
_cell.length_a   1.000
_cell.length_b   1.000
_cell.length_c   1.000
_cell.angle_alpha   90.00
_cell.angle_beta   90.00
_cell.angle_gamma   90.00
#
_symmetry.space_group_name_H-M   'P 1'
#
loop_
_entity.id
_entity.type
_entity.pdbx_description
1 polymer ?
#
loop_
_entity_poly.entity_id
_entity_poly.type
_entity_poly.pdbx_seq_one_letter_code
_entity_poly.pdbx_strand_id
1 'polypeptide(L)'
;MFSPAPLFRAVCRRAFGTRSFLHQEQTTTQQPAYRNIKVQPTLPKNGLTWNENSLPEGALPPLEVEARWREMSQQALSDYRHHKIADAYSGRRVMVKNGNFNEAVRELDQILIRNRVRATLYANMRHEKKGVKRRRIHSEQWRKHFAAEVRKNVQVVREIRRRGA
;
A
#
# COMPACT_ATOMS: atom_id res chain seq x y z
N MET A 1 -27.18 55.13 -21.59
CA MET A 1 -27.69 53.80 -22.00
C MET A 1 -26.51 52.97 -22.48
N PHE A 2 -25.97 52.09 -21.64
CA PHE A 2 -24.87 51.19 -22.01
C PHE A 2 -25.44 49.78 -22.10
N SER A 3 -25.38 49.20 -23.30
CA SER A 3 -25.79 47.82 -23.56
C SER A 3 -24.60 46.89 -23.31
N PRO A 4 -24.71 45.81 -22.51
CA PRO A 4 -23.64 44.85 -22.34
C PRO A 4 -23.61 43.84 -23.50
N ALA A 5 -22.40 43.55 -23.99
CA ALA A 5 -22.14 42.51 -24.99
C ALA A 5 -22.47 41.09 -24.46
N PRO A 6 -22.93 40.16 -25.31
CA PRO A 6 -23.33 38.82 -24.87
C PRO A 6 -22.14 37.90 -24.55
N LEU A 7 -22.30 37.16 -23.45
CA LEU A 7 -21.45 36.06 -23.01
C LEU A 7 -21.52 34.89 -24.02
N PHE A 8 -20.47 34.69 -24.80
CA PHE A 8 -20.27 33.43 -25.51
C PHE A 8 -19.95 32.31 -24.50
N ARG A 9 -20.97 31.56 -24.10
CA ARG A 9 -20.81 30.22 -23.51
C ARG A 9 -20.32 29.28 -24.61
N ALA A 10 -19.03 28.96 -24.61
CA ALA A 10 -18.52 27.81 -25.35
C ALA A 10 -19.04 26.51 -24.69
N VAL A 11 -20.20 26.04 -25.13
CA VAL A 11 -20.68 24.69 -24.86
C VAL A 11 -19.92 23.75 -25.78
N CYS A 12 -18.76 23.27 -25.36
CA CYS A 12 -18.15 22.11 -26.00
C CYS A 12 -18.98 20.87 -25.64
N ARG A 13 -20.04 20.62 -26.41
CA ARG A 13 -20.68 19.30 -26.49
C ARG A 13 -19.63 18.33 -27.04
N ARG A 14 -18.99 17.56 -26.17
CA ARG A 14 -18.31 16.34 -26.61
C ARG A 14 -19.41 15.34 -26.99
N ALA A 15 -19.50 15.04 -28.28
CA ALA A 15 -20.28 13.92 -28.78
C ALA A 15 -19.81 12.65 -28.06
N PHE A 16 -20.71 12.03 -27.30
CA PHE A 16 -20.52 10.69 -26.80
C PHE A 16 -20.58 9.73 -27.98
N GLY A 17 -19.43 9.46 -28.60
CA GLY A 17 -19.26 8.31 -29.45
C GLY A 17 -19.36 7.06 -28.56
N THR A 18 -20.48 6.35 -28.64
CA THR A 18 -20.63 5.00 -28.11
C THR A 18 -19.77 4.05 -28.94
N ARG A 19 -18.48 3.99 -28.64
CA ARG A 19 -17.61 2.91 -29.12
C ARG A 19 -17.77 1.74 -28.14
N SER A 20 -18.74 0.90 -28.45
CA SER A 20 -18.91 -0.43 -27.84
C SER A 20 -17.71 -1.29 -28.22
N PHE A 21 -16.63 -1.18 -27.47
CA PHE A 21 -15.53 -2.14 -27.51
C PHE A 21 -15.69 -3.02 -26.27
N LEU A 22 -16.45 -4.10 -26.46
CA LEU A 22 -16.45 -5.26 -25.58
C LEU A 22 -15.04 -5.87 -25.65
N HIS A 23 -14.13 -5.35 -24.84
CA HIS A 23 -13.01 -6.12 -24.35
C HIS A 23 -13.41 -6.64 -22.98
N GLN A 24 -13.80 -7.91 -22.96
CA GLN A 24 -13.73 -8.74 -21.77
C GLN A 24 -12.25 -8.86 -21.40
N GLU A 25 -11.70 -7.85 -20.73
CA GLU A 25 -10.51 -8.08 -19.94
C GLU A 25 -10.93 -8.92 -18.74
N GLN A 26 -10.58 -10.20 -18.81
CA GLN A 26 -10.54 -11.07 -17.66
C GLN A 26 -9.50 -10.49 -16.69
N THR A 27 -9.94 -9.57 -15.84
CA THR A 27 -9.18 -9.25 -14.64
C THR A 27 -9.22 -10.48 -13.77
N THR A 28 -8.25 -11.38 -13.93
CA THR A 28 -7.87 -12.33 -12.88
C THR A 28 -7.36 -11.47 -11.73
N THR A 29 -8.30 -10.99 -10.92
CA THR A 29 -8.06 -10.53 -9.57
C THR A 29 -7.58 -11.76 -8.82
N GLN A 30 -6.27 -12.01 -8.82
CA GLN A 30 -5.66 -12.93 -7.87
C GLN A 30 -5.81 -12.26 -6.50
N GLN A 31 -6.97 -12.46 -5.89
CA GLN A 31 -7.13 -12.25 -4.46
C GLN A 31 -6.04 -13.10 -3.79
N PRO A 32 -5.33 -12.59 -2.76
CA PRO A 32 -4.46 -13.46 -1.98
C PRO A 32 -5.35 -14.62 -1.52
N ALA A 33 -4.94 -15.85 -1.82
CA ALA A 33 -5.66 -17.04 -1.41
C ALA A 33 -5.63 -17.12 0.12
N TYR A 34 -6.52 -16.37 0.79
CA TYR A 34 -7.06 -16.84 2.05
C TYR A 34 -7.67 -18.18 1.70
N ARG A 35 -7.00 -19.26 2.13
CA ARG A 35 -7.62 -20.58 2.11
C ARG A 35 -8.93 -20.40 2.84
N ASN A 36 -10.01 -20.36 2.07
CA ASN A 36 -11.37 -20.35 2.56
C ASN A 36 -11.62 -21.78 3.05
N ILE A 37 -10.96 -22.13 4.16
CA ILE A 37 -11.25 -23.36 4.86
C ILE A 37 -12.64 -23.13 5.43
N LYS A 38 -13.66 -23.50 4.65
CA LYS A 38 -14.99 -23.76 5.20
C LYS A 38 -14.81 -24.94 6.16
N VAL A 39 -14.33 -24.66 7.36
CA VAL A 39 -14.53 -25.56 8.49
C VAL A 39 -16.00 -25.45 8.79
N GLN A 40 -16.81 -26.26 8.09
CA GLN A 40 -18.17 -26.49 8.54
C GLN A 40 -18.03 -27.17 9.90
N PRO A 41 -18.58 -26.62 10.99
CA PRO A 41 -18.69 -27.38 12.22
C PRO A 41 -19.73 -28.47 11.93
N THR A 42 -19.28 -29.65 11.53
CA THR A 42 -20.14 -30.82 11.45
C THR A 42 -20.42 -31.26 12.89
N LEU A 43 -21.39 -30.59 13.52
CA LEU A 43 -21.98 -31.09 14.75
C LEU A 43 -22.71 -32.41 14.39
N PRO A 44 -22.36 -33.55 15.00
CA PRO A 44 -23.11 -34.77 14.79
C PRO A 44 -24.53 -34.58 15.34
N LYS A 45 -25.54 -34.92 14.53
CA LYS A 45 -26.97 -34.81 14.86
C LYS A 45 -27.44 -35.81 15.93
N ASN A 46 -26.53 -36.49 16.59
CA ASN A 46 -26.83 -37.52 17.57
C ASN A 46 -26.46 -36.96 18.94
N GLY A 47 -27.47 -36.79 19.80
CA GLY A 47 -27.43 -36.13 21.10
C GLY A 47 -26.05 -36.05 21.74
N LEU A 48 -25.44 -34.87 21.65
CA LEU A 48 -24.19 -34.55 22.34
C LEU A 48 -24.54 -34.25 23.79
N THR A 49 -24.48 -35.27 24.63
CA THR A 49 -24.18 -35.03 26.04
C THR A 49 -22.79 -34.41 26.07
N TRP A 50 -22.61 -33.30 26.78
CA TRP A 50 -21.27 -32.77 27.08
C TRP A 50 -20.59 -33.74 28.04
N ASN A 51 -20.18 -34.90 27.55
CA ASN A 51 -19.22 -35.70 28.26
C ASN A 51 -17.88 -34.99 28.07
N GLU A 52 -17.38 -34.36 29.14
CA GLU A 52 -16.10 -33.62 29.19
C GLU A 52 -14.91 -34.45 28.68
N ASN A 53 -15.08 -35.76 28.49
CA ASN A 53 -14.02 -36.72 28.15
C ASN A 53 -13.91 -37.10 26.66
N SER A 54 -14.80 -36.64 25.78
CA SER A 54 -14.76 -37.01 24.34
C SER A 54 -14.26 -35.86 23.46
N LEU A 55 -12.96 -35.60 23.51
CA LEU A 55 -12.26 -34.83 22.49
C LEU A 55 -12.14 -35.70 21.21
N PRO A 56 -12.28 -35.14 19.99
CA PRO A 56 -12.14 -35.91 18.76
C PRO A 56 -10.73 -36.52 18.67
N GLU A 57 -10.62 -37.79 18.28
CA GLU A 57 -9.34 -38.50 18.08
C GLU A 57 -8.45 -37.70 17.11
N GLY A 58 -7.48 -36.96 17.62
CA GLY A 58 -6.67 -35.99 16.89
C GLY A 58 -6.56 -34.62 17.55
N ALA A 59 -7.43 -34.32 18.52
CA ALA A 59 -7.20 -33.26 19.48
C ALA A 59 -6.14 -33.72 20.48
N LEU A 60 -5.00 -33.04 20.47
CA LEU A 60 -3.91 -33.27 21.42
C LEU A 60 -4.46 -33.13 22.86
N PRO A 61 -4.03 -33.96 23.82
CA PRO A 61 -4.47 -33.86 25.21
C PRO A 61 -4.33 -32.40 25.71
N PRO A 62 -5.23 -31.91 26.58
CA PRO A 62 -5.23 -30.51 27.04
C PRO A 62 -3.87 -30.01 27.56
N LEU A 63 -3.09 -30.91 28.18
CA LEU A 63 -1.73 -30.64 28.66
C LEU A 63 -0.72 -30.36 27.53
N GLU A 64 -0.89 -30.99 26.37
CA GLU A 64 -0.06 -30.80 25.18
C GLU A 64 -0.46 -29.53 24.41
N VAL A 65 -1.76 -29.21 24.40
CA VAL A 65 -2.25 -27.91 23.89
C VAL A 65 -1.65 -26.77 24.70
N GLU A 66 -1.73 -26.83 26.04
CA GLU A 66 -1.10 -25.86 26.93
C GLU A 66 0.42 -25.76 26.74
N ALA A 67 1.11 -26.89 26.60
CA ALA A 67 2.55 -26.90 26.32
C ALA A 67 2.89 -26.19 25.00
N ARG A 68 2.13 -26.48 23.94
CA ARG A 68 2.29 -25.84 22.63
C ARG A 68 1.99 -24.34 22.67
N TRP A 69 0.95 -23.92 23.41
CA TRP A 69 0.66 -22.50 23.62
C TRP A 69 1.78 -21.79 24.38
N ARG A 70 2.36 -22.42 25.41
CA ARG A 70 3.52 -21.89 26.12
C ARG A 70 4.73 -21.73 25.21
N GLU A 71 5.02 -22.73 24.38
CA GLU A 71 6.12 -22.68 23.41
C GLU A 71 5.91 -21.54 22.41
N MET A 72 4.72 -21.45 21.79
CA MET A 72 4.39 -20.37 20.86
C MET A 72 4.45 -18.99 21.54
N SER A 73 4.01 -18.88 22.79
CA SER A 73 4.07 -17.64 23.57
C SER A 73 5.51 -17.23 23.87
N GLN A 74 6.36 -18.19 24.24
CA GLN A 74 7.79 -17.96 24.47
C GLN A 74 8.50 -17.53 23.18
N GLN A 75 8.19 -18.17 22.04
CA GLN A 75 8.71 -17.80 20.74
C GLN A 75 8.27 -16.40 20.32
N ALA A 76 6.99 -16.06 20.52
CA ALA A 76 6.49 -14.70 20.27
C ALA A 76 7.19 -13.65 21.16
N LEU A 77 7.50 -14.00 22.41
CA LEU A 77 8.24 -13.13 23.32
C LEU A 77 9.71 -12.96 22.91
N SER A 78 10.38 -14.03 22.46
CA SER A 78 11.74 -13.90 21.89
C SER A 78 11.71 -13.04 20.64
N ASP A 79 10.75 -13.28 19.74
CA ASP A 79 10.60 -12.50 18.51
C ASP A 79 10.32 -11.04 18.81
N TYR A 80 9.49 -10.73 19.82
CA TYR A 80 9.23 -9.37 20.30
C TYR A 80 10.50 -8.69 20.86
N ARG A 81 11.32 -9.42 21.62
CA ARG A 81 12.59 -8.90 22.16
C ARG A 81 13.59 -8.58 21.06
N HIS A 82 13.64 -9.40 20.01
CA HIS A 82 14.58 -9.23 18.90
C HIS A 82 14.07 -8.23 17.85
N HIS A 83 12.77 -8.20 17.58
CA HIS A 83 12.12 -7.27 16.65
C HIS A 83 11.43 -6.17 17.45
N LYS A 84 12.19 -5.11 17.79
CA LYS A 84 11.59 -3.91 18.40
C LYS A 84 10.44 -3.41 17.52
N ILE A 85 9.25 -3.29 18.11
CA ILE A 85 8.11 -2.59 17.49
C ILE A 85 8.61 -1.26 16.91
N ALA A 86 8.23 -0.97 15.67
CA ALA A 86 8.56 0.29 15.03
C ALA A 86 7.95 1.45 15.83
N ASP A 87 8.76 2.06 16.68
CA ASP A 87 8.47 3.35 17.32
C ASP A 87 8.20 4.41 16.24
N ALA A 88 7.48 5.49 16.58
CA ALA A 88 7.28 6.62 15.69
C ALA A 88 8.61 7.13 15.10
N TYR A 89 9.70 7.09 15.86
CA TYR A 89 11.03 7.51 15.40
C TYR A 89 11.79 6.42 14.64
N SER A 90 11.25 5.21 14.53
CA SER A 90 11.84 4.12 13.76
C SER A 90 11.93 4.52 12.28
N GLY A 91 13.13 4.45 11.70
CA GLY A 91 13.40 4.92 10.34
C GLY A 91 13.50 6.45 10.18
N ARG A 92 13.53 7.22 11.28
CA ARG A 92 13.79 8.68 11.30
C ARG A 92 14.95 9.07 12.24
N ARG A 93 15.77 8.08 12.62
CA ARG A 93 16.97 8.25 13.44
C ARG A 93 18.20 7.85 12.63
N VAL A 94 19.29 8.59 12.80
CA VAL A 94 20.59 8.28 12.23
C VAL A 94 21.61 8.41 13.35
N MET A 95 22.46 7.40 13.52
CA MET A 95 23.55 7.45 14.51
C MET A 95 24.71 8.25 13.93
N VAL A 96 25.27 9.17 14.72
CA VAL A 96 26.49 9.88 14.34
C VAL A 96 27.66 8.91 14.46
N LYS A 97 28.31 8.60 13.33
CA LYS A 97 29.50 7.76 13.30
C LYS A 97 30.75 8.65 13.32
N ASN A 98 31.76 8.28 14.10
CA ASN A 98 33.07 8.92 14.11
C ASN A 98 33.05 10.44 14.34
N GLY A 99 32.05 10.96 15.05
CA GLY A 99 31.89 12.41 15.27
C GLY A 99 31.45 13.22 14.03
N ASN A 100 31.17 12.58 12.89
CA ASN A 100 30.75 13.25 11.66
C ASN A 100 29.27 13.65 11.69
N PHE A 101 28.96 14.69 12.47
CA PHE A 101 27.58 15.19 12.62
C PHE A 101 26.96 15.64 11.29
N ASN A 102 27.72 16.36 10.45
CA ASN A 102 27.21 16.90 9.19
C ASN A 102 26.76 15.82 8.22
N GLU A 103 27.46 14.69 8.18
CA GLU A 103 27.11 13.55 7.34
C GLU A 103 25.82 12.88 7.84
N ALA A 104 25.70 12.67 9.15
CA ALA A 104 24.50 12.12 9.77
C ALA A 104 23.25 13.00 9.51
N VAL A 105 23.40 14.32 9.54
CA VAL A 105 22.30 15.26 9.21
C VAL A 105 21.89 15.16 7.74
N ARG A 106 22.85 15.03 6.81
CA ARG A 106 22.54 14.84 5.38
C ARG A 106 21.86 13.51 5.12
N GLU A 107 22.32 12.45 5.76
CA GLU A 107 21.70 11.12 5.69
C GLU A 107 20.26 11.18 6.21
N LEU A 108 20.04 11.82 7.36
CA LEU A 108 18.71 12.03 7.93
C LEU A 108 17.80 12.81 6.97
N ASP A 109 18.31 13.88 6.34
CA ASP A 109 17.55 14.67 5.37
C ASP A 109 17.10 13.82 4.17
N GLN A 110 18.00 13.00 3.61
CA GLN A 110 17.68 12.08 2.52
C GLN A 110 16.61 11.05 2.92
N ILE A 111 16.70 10.51 4.13
CA ILE A 111 15.70 9.58 4.67
C ILE A 111 14.33 10.26 4.77
N LEU A 112 14.27 11.49 5.29
CA LEU A 112 13.02 12.25 5.39
C LEU A 112 12.42 12.60 4.01
N ILE A 113 13.26 12.88 3.00
CA ILE A 113 12.84 13.12 1.62
C ILE A 113 12.27 11.84 0.98
N ARG A 114 12.97 10.71 1.12
CA ARG A 114 12.53 9.40 0.59
C ARG A 114 11.17 9.01 1.16
N ASN A 115 11.00 9.19 2.47
CA ASN A 115 9.74 8.90 3.18
C ASN A 115 8.67 9.99 3.00
N ARG A 116 8.98 11.08 2.28
CA ARG A 116 8.09 12.23 2.01
C ARG A 116 7.49 12.85 3.28
N VAL A 117 8.20 12.83 4.41
CA VAL A 117 7.69 13.29 5.71
C VAL A 117 7.29 14.77 5.64
N ARG A 118 8.17 15.62 5.11
CA ARG A 118 7.92 17.06 4.99
C ARG A 118 6.76 17.37 4.05
N ALA A 119 6.72 16.72 2.87
CA ALA A 119 5.65 16.94 1.89
C ALA A 119 4.29 16.52 2.45
N THR A 120 4.23 15.39 3.15
CA THR A 120 3.01 14.92 3.83
C THR A 120 2.61 15.88 4.95
N LEU A 121 3.55 16.38 5.74
CA LEU A 121 3.29 17.38 6.77
C LEU A 121 2.59 18.61 6.15
N TYR A 122 3.19 19.22 5.13
CA TYR A 122 2.61 20.40 4.47
C TYR A 122 1.26 20.13 3.82
N ALA A 123 1.06 18.96 3.21
CA ALA A 123 -0.22 18.58 2.62
C ALA A 123 -1.32 18.39 3.68
N ASN A 124 -0.95 17.94 4.88
CA ASN A 124 -1.88 17.67 5.97
C ASN A 124 -2.12 18.89 6.88
N MET A 125 -1.34 19.97 6.77
CA MET A 125 -1.54 21.19 7.57
C MET A 125 -2.94 21.80 7.40
N ARG A 126 -3.59 21.56 6.25
CA ARG A 126 -4.96 22.02 5.97
C ARG A 126 -5.79 20.87 5.40
N HIS A 127 -7.09 20.90 5.67
CA HIS A 127 -8.00 19.92 5.09
C HIS A 127 -8.10 20.08 3.56
N GLU A 128 -7.68 19.06 2.83
CA GLU A 128 -7.90 18.92 1.39
C GLU A 128 -9.21 18.15 1.14
N LYS A 129 -10.17 18.78 0.43
CA LYS A 129 -11.42 18.10 0.03
C LYS A 129 -11.11 16.84 -0.78
N LYS A 130 -11.86 15.75 -0.54
CA LYS A 130 -11.66 14.44 -1.19
C LYS A 130 -11.57 14.50 -2.72
N GLY A 131 -12.42 15.28 -3.38
CA GLY A 131 -12.40 15.43 -4.84
C GLY A 131 -11.14 16.14 -5.35
N VAL A 132 -10.67 17.15 -4.62
CA VAL A 132 -9.43 17.89 -4.93
C VAL A 132 -8.24 16.96 -4.78
N LYS A 133 -8.18 16.20 -3.68
CA LYS A 133 -7.14 15.18 -3.42
C LYS A 133 -7.04 14.15 -4.54
N ARG A 134 -8.17 13.62 -5.02
CA ARG A 134 -8.20 12.65 -6.13
C ARG A 134 -7.64 13.24 -7.43
N ARG A 135 -8.07 14.44 -7.80
CA ARG A 135 -7.58 15.14 -9.02
C ARG A 135 -6.08 15.43 -8.92
N ARG A 136 -5.60 15.85 -7.75
CA ARG A 136 -4.19 16.08 -7.49
C ARG A 136 -3.39 14.78 -7.66
N ILE A 137 -3.76 13.70 -6.98
CA ILE A 137 -3.06 12.41 -7.05
C ILE A 137 -3.00 11.91 -8.50
N HIS A 138 -4.12 11.97 -9.23
CA HIS A 138 -4.17 11.57 -10.64
C HIS A 138 -3.22 12.42 -11.51
N SER A 139 -3.24 13.75 -11.34
CA SER A 139 -2.32 14.65 -12.05
C SER A 139 -0.85 14.40 -11.71
N GLU A 140 -0.53 14.12 -10.44
CA GLU A 140 0.82 13.78 -10.00
C GLU A 140 1.30 12.45 -10.57
N GLN A 141 0.44 11.42 -10.56
CA GLN A 141 0.72 10.12 -11.17
C GLN A 141 0.98 10.28 -12.66
N TRP A 142 0.09 10.97 -13.38
CA TRP A 142 0.26 11.25 -14.80
C TRP A 142 1.61 11.91 -15.12
N ARG A 143 1.98 12.96 -14.39
CA ARG A 143 3.27 13.64 -14.56
C ARG A 143 4.46 12.71 -14.31
N LYS A 144 4.36 11.79 -13.34
CA LYS A 144 5.40 10.78 -13.08
C LYS A 144 5.52 9.77 -14.21
N HIS A 145 4.39 9.23 -14.69
CA HIS A 145 4.35 8.27 -15.78
C HIS A 145 4.87 8.91 -17.08
N PHE A 146 4.36 10.08 -17.44
CA PHE A 146 4.80 10.84 -18.60
C PHE A 146 6.31 11.11 -18.55
N ALA A 147 6.84 11.59 -17.42
CA ALA A 147 8.28 11.82 -17.29
C ALA A 147 9.10 10.53 -17.40
N ALA A 148 8.58 9.39 -16.91
CA ALA A 148 9.25 8.10 -17.06
C ALA A 148 9.27 7.63 -18.52
N GLU A 149 8.16 7.78 -19.24
CA GLU A 149 8.05 7.46 -20.67
C GLU A 149 8.97 8.35 -21.51
N VAL A 150 8.96 9.67 -21.27
CA VAL A 150 9.87 10.62 -21.95
C VAL A 150 11.33 10.23 -21.71
N ARG A 151 11.72 9.87 -20.48
CA ARG A 151 13.09 9.42 -20.19
C ARG A 151 13.45 8.15 -20.96
N LYS A 152 12.54 7.16 -21.03
CA LYS A 152 12.76 5.93 -21.80
C LYS A 152 12.97 6.24 -23.29
N ASN A 153 12.13 7.09 -23.86
CA ASN A 153 12.25 7.48 -25.27
C ASN A 153 13.58 8.21 -25.54
N VAL A 154 13.96 9.15 -24.66
CA VAL A 154 15.25 9.85 -24.77
C VAL A 154 16.44 8.90 -24.62
N GLN A 155 16.36 7.88 -23.75
CA GLN A 155 17.39 6.85 -23.62
C GLN A 155 17.56 6.07 -24.92
N VAL A 156 16.46 5.68 -25.58
CA VAL A 156 16.51 5.00 -26.89
C VAL A 156 17.17 5.89 -27.95
N VAL A 157 16.78 7.16 -28.04
CA VAL A 157 17.38 8.11 -28.99
C VAL A 157 18.89 8.29 -28.73
N ARG A 158 19.28 8.44 -27.47
CA ARG A 158 20.70 8.52 -27.09
C ARG A 158 21.48 7.27 -27.49
N GLU A 159 20.88 6.10 -27.32
CA GLU A 159 21.48 4.82 -27.69
C GLU A 159 21.63 4.67 -29.21
N ILE A 160 20.63 5.05 -30.01
CA ILE A 160 20.69 5.07 -31.47
C ILE A 160 21.83 6.00 -31.94
N ARG A 161 21.90 7.22 -31.38
CA ARG A 161 22.96 8.18 -31.68
C ARG A 161 24.35 7.67 -31.28
N ARG A 162 24.46 6.99 -30.14
CA ARG A 162 25.72 6.37 -29.68
C ARG A 162 26.20 5.27 -30.63
N ARG A 163 25.28 4.57 -31.29
CA ARG A 163 25.58 3.53 -32.29
C ARG A 163 25.99 4.10 -33.66
N GLY A 164 25.81 5.40 -33.89
CA GLY A 164 26.30 6.09 -35.10
C GLY A 164 25.31 6.13 -36.26
N ALA A 165 24.00 6.07 -36.00
CA ALA A 165 22.98 6.48 -36.96
C ALA A 165 22.81 8.02 -36.98
#